data_AF-A0A3Q2ZNI8-F1
#
_entry.id   AF-A0A3Q2ZNI8-F1
#
_cell.length_a   1.000
_cell.length_b   1.000
_cell.length_c   1.000
_cell.angle_alpha   90.00
_cell.angle_beta   90.00
_cell.angle_gamma   90.00
#
_symmetry.space_group_name_H-M   'P 1'
#
loop_
_entity.id
_entity.type
_entity.pdbx_description
1 polymer ?
#
loop_
_entity_poly.entity_id
_entity_poly.type
_entity_poly.pdbx_seq_one_letter_code
_entity_poly.pdbx_strand_id
1 'polypeptide(L)'
;GEKKRGKKKRKTHTHRKKTGKHDSKPDKESDAETARANVALWELRLKVTDQDLSEYREAHHKLACVNERLSGQLYRAEKDSVDMTGFWQKRVEERDDQVCRAPKTKGTDCQLSCAKSLESELLLQSLNRMEDSLHSAFKEHNGLNKTLENSMKEVEDLKKLTHSLAGENVSLALEKEMHELTVKNNAAEMGNLKKTLSELVAKNASLEQALEQTAAKLEQQEKKEEMNLVTIQASQVELDKLQKVLSMREEEIRRVRQLASIIVDKRKEMENFFHQALDHVREEIDASRLRYKKEALRDYQWRLREATAGKIKFPPIRTFNKNPNSTNSVYADMEAAAKWPYSPGSEVQISDLTWEQKEQVLSLLFAKMNGQPKLTPTLPSKTQKECTRIKTSISSLQFRNPAQIYWSHIA
;
A
#
# COMPACT_ATOMS: atom_id res chain seq x y z
N GLY A 1 -22.00 -44.56 -22.90
CA GLY A 1 -22.31 -43.50 -23.88
C GLY A 1 -21.38 -42.32 -23.62
N GLU A 2 -20.84 -41.60 -24.60
CA GLU A 2 -21.55 -40.82 -25.64
C GLU A 2 -22.37 -39.65 -25.07
N LYS A 3 -22.38 -38.42 -25.61
CA LYS A 3 -21.56 -37.71 -26.64
C LYS A 3 -22.00 -36.22 -26.66
N LYS A 4 -21.25 -35.36 -27.40
CA LYS A 4 -21.48 -33.94 -27.81
C LYS A 4 -20.58 -32.95 -27.05
N ARG A 5 -19.58 -32.25 -27.61
CA ARG A 5 -19.15 -31.84 -28.97
C ARG A 5 -19.86 -30.61 -29.61
N GLY A 6 -19.12 -29.49 -29.69
CA GLY A 6 -19.20 -28.35 -30.63
C GLY A 6 -18.06 -27.37 -30.31
N LYS A 7 -17.05 -27.04 -31.14
CA LYS A 7 -17.01 -26.35 -32.46
C LYS A 7 -17.89 -25.08 -32.45
N LYS A 8 -17.48 -23.87 -32.89
CA LYS A 8 -16.33 -23.31 -33.68
C LYS A 8 -15.89 -21.97 -32.98
N LYS A 9 -15.06 -21.02 -33.46
CA LYS A 9 -14.45 -20.65 -34.76
C LYS A 9 -13.19 -19.76 -34.50
N ARG A 10 -12.23 -19.65 -35.42
CA ARG A 10 -11.20 -18.57 -35.44
C ARG A 10 -11.76 -17.27 -36.05
N LYS A 11 -11.25 -16.10 -35.65
CA LYS A 11 -11.08 -14.92 -36.51
C LYS A 11 -9.83 -14.13 -36.12
N THR A 12 -8.85 -14.10 -37.01
CA THR A 12 -7.78 -13.10 -37.04
C THR A 12 -8.33 -11.80 -37.61
N HIS A 13 -7.90 -10.65 -37.08
CA HIS A 13 -8.00 -9.38 -37.79
C HIS A 13 -6.71 -8.58 -37.63
N THR A 14 -5.97 -8.46 -38.72
CA THR A 14 -4.90 -7.48 -38.86
C THR A 14 -5.52 -6.08 -38.91
N HIS A 15 -4.91 -5.12 -38.20
CA HIS A 15 -5.02 -3.72 -38.60
C HIS A 15 -3.68 -3.01 -38.43
N ARG A 16 -3.06 -2.67 -39.55
CA ARG A 16 -1.82 -1.90 -39.65
C ARG A 16 -2.23 -0.43 -39.82
N LYS A 17 -1.76 0.47 -38.96
CA LYS A 17 -1.80 1.93 -39.19
C LYS A 17 -0.49 2.54 -38.68
N LYS A 18 0.14 3.39 -39.49
CA LYS A 18 1.54 3.80 -39.36
C LYS A 18 1.70 5.28 -39.71
N THR A 19 1.97 6.11 -38.70
CA THR A 19 2.43 7.52 -38.77
C THR A 19 3.12 7.80 -37.43
N GLY A 20 4.44 7.79 -37.33
CA GLY A 20 5.32 8.97 -37.52
C GLY A 20 5.66 9.55 -36.12
N LYS A 21 6.74 9.14 -35.45
CA LYS A 21 8.17 9.52 -35.63
C LYS A 21 8.47 11.01 -35.39
N HIS A 22 8.80 11.38 -34.15
CA HIS A 22 10.12 11.93 -33.82
C HIS A 22 10.53 11.55 -32.39
N ASP A 23 11.83 11.68 -32.09
CA ASP A 23 12.55 11.00 -31.00
C ASP A 23 12.41 11.59 -29.59
N SER A 24 12.48 10.67 -28.60
CA SER A 24 13.30 10.79 -27.40
C SER A 24 13.98 9.44 -27.14
N LYS A 25 15.31 9.35 -27.26
CA LYS A 25 16.10 8.23 -26.73
C LYS A 25 16.57 8.62 -25.32
N PRO A 26 16.08 7.92 -24.28
CA PRO A 26 17.04 7.33 -23.34
C PRO A 26 16.67 5.93 -22.80
N ASP A 27 15.47 5.38 -23.07
CA ASP A 27 15.00 4.17 -22.36
C ASP A 27 15.43 2.82 -22.97
N LYS A 28 16.05 2.81 -24.15
CA LYS A 28 16.47 1.53 -24.78
C LYS A 28 17.62 0.83 -24.08
N GLU A 29 18.37 1.56 -23.25
CA GLU A 29 19.46 0.99 -22.47
C GLU A 29 18.91 0.34 -21.20
N SER A 30 18.00 0.99 -20.47
CA SER A 30 17.31 0.42 -19.31
C SER A 30 16.37 -0.75 -19.67
N ASP A 31 15.65 -0.69 -20.79
CA ASP A 31 14.87 -1.84 -21.30
C ASP A 31 15.78 -3.03 -21.65
N ALA A 32 16.98 -2.77 -22.18
CA ALA A 32 17.94 -3.82 -22.49
C ALA A 32 18.66 -4.35 -21.24
N GLU A 33 18.88 -3.52 -20.22
CA GLU A 33 19.44 -3.91 -18.92
C GLU A 33 18.45 -4.71 -18.08
N THR A 34 17.19 -4.31 -18.03
CA THR A 34 16.12 -5.10 -17.39
C THR A 34 15.90 -6.43 -18.11
N ALA A 35 15.97 -6.46 -19.44
CA ALA A 35 15.98 -7.72 -20.19
C ALA A 35 17.19 -8.60 -19.84
N ARG A 36 18.41 -8.04 -19.77
CA ARG A 36 19.63 -8.75 -19.35
C ARG A 36 19.54 -9.27 -17.91
N ALA A 37 19.03 -8.46 -16.98
CA ALA A 37 18.83 -8.85 -15.58
C ALA A 37 17.79 -9.96 -15.43
N ASN A 38 16.68 -9.88 -16.17
CA ASN A 38 15.69 -10.96 -16.22
C ASN A 38 16.26 -12.25 -16.79
N VAL A 39 17.05 -12.20 -17.87
CA VAL A 39 17.76 -13.38 -18.41
C VAL A 39 18.71 -13.97 -17.37
N ALA A 40 19.53 -13.15 -16.71
CA ALA A 40 20.44 -13.60 -15.65
C ALA A 40 19.69 -14.23 -14.45
N LEU A 41 18.51 -13.71 -14.08
CA LEU A 41 17.65 -14.29 -13.06
C LEU A 41 17.11 -15.67 -13.49
N TRP A 42 16.66 -15.81 -14.74
CA TRP A 42 16.23 -17.11 -15.28
C TRP A 42 17.39 -18.11 -15.38
N GLU A 43 18.59 -17.67 -15.75
CA GLU A 43 19.80 -18.52 -15.75
C GLU A 43 20.20 -18.98 -14.36
N LEU A 44 20.15 -18.09 -13.35
CA LEU A 44 20.40 -18.46 -11.95
C LEU A 44 19.34 -19.43 -11.43
N ARG A 45 18.06 -19.17 -11.73
CA ARG A 45 16.95 -20.06 -11.35
C ARG A 45 17.08 -21.44 -11.98
N LEU A 46 17.48 -21.50 -13.26
CA LEU A 46 17.75 -22.75 -13.97
C LEU A 46 18.90 -23.52 -13.31
N LYS A 47 20.03 -22.84 -13.02
CA LYS A 47 21.19 -23.44 -12.34
C LYS A 47 20.84 -24.03 -10.96
N VAL A 48 20.02 -23.33 -10.16
CA VAL A 48 19.52 -23.85 -8.88
C VAL A 48 18.67 -25.10 -9.12
N THR A 49 17.70 -25.06 -10.04
CA THR A 49 16.88 -26.26 -10.31
C THR A 49 17.67 -27.43 -10.90
N ASP A 50 18.71 -27.18 -11.69
CA ASP A 50 19.59 -28.22 -12.22
C ASP A 50 20.48 -28.82 -11.11
N GLN A 51 20.93 -28.00 -10.15
CA GLN A 51 21.63 -28.47 -8.95
C GLN A 51 20.70 -29.32 -8.08
N ASP A 52 19.50 -28.84 -7.74
CA ASP A 52 18.50 -29.60 -6.99
C ASP A 52 18.22 -30.96 -7.66
N LEU A 53 18.00 -30.97 -8.97
CA LEU A 53 17.78 -32.19 -9.76
C LEU A 53 19.00 -33.13 -9.75
N SER A 54 20.22 -32.60 -9.72
CA SER A 54 21.44 -33.40 -9.59
C SER A 54 21.55 -34.03 -8.20
N GLU A 55 21.28 -33.26 -7.14
CA GLU A 55 21.30 -33.74 -5.75
C GLU A 55 20.21 -34.80 -5.51
N TYR A 56 19.00 -34.61 -6.04
CA TYR A 56 17.94 -35.63 -6.02
C TYR A 56 18.37 -36.93 -6.74
N ARG A 57 19.01 -36.83 -7.91
CA ARG A 57 19.52 -38.01 -8.64
C ARG A 57 20.60 -38.74 -7.85
N GLU A 58 21.53 -38.01 -7.23
CA GLU A 58 22.58 -38.58 -6.41
C GLU A 58 22.01 -39.27 -5.15
N ALA A 59 21.03 -38.65 -4.49
CA ALA A 59 20.32 -39.22 -3.34
C ALA A 59 19.58 -40.52 -3.72
N HIS A 60 18.88 -40.54 -4.86
CA HIS A 60 18.24 -41.75 -5.38
C HIS A 60 19.25 -42.85 -5.70
N HIS A 61 20.40 -42.52 -6.29
CA HIS A 61 21.45 -43.51 -6.56
C HIS A 61 22.08 -44.06 -5.27
N LYS A 62 22.38 -43.20 -4.29
CA LYS A 62 22.84 -43.61 -2.95
C LYS A 62 21.85 -44.56 -2.27
N LEU A 63 20.56 -44.23 -2.30
CA LEU A 63 19.50 -45.09 -1.75
C LEU A 63 19.41 -46.44 -2.49
N ALA A 64 19.56 -46.47 -3.81
CA ALA A 64 19.58 -47.72 -4.58
C ALA A 64 20.77 -48.61 -4.18
N CYS A 65 21.99 -48.06 -4.11
CA CYS A 65 23.17 -48.80 -3.69
C CYS A 65 23.09 -49.31 -2.24
N VAL A 66 22.50 -48.53 -1.33
CA VAL A 66 22.26 -48.97 0.05
C VAL A 66 21.21 -50.07 0.10
N ASN A 67 20.12 -49.97 -0.67
CA ASN A 67 19.08 -50.99 -0.73
C ASN A 67 19.62 -52.31 -1.29
N GLU A 68 20.38 -52.28 -2.39
CA GLU A 68 21.05 -53.45 -2.96
C GLU A 68 22.04 -54.08 -1.96
N ARG A 69 22.82 -53.26 -1.24
CA ARG A 69 23.73 -53.73 -0.18
C ARG A 69 22.97 -54.39 0.99
N LEU A 70 21.85 -53.82 1.42
CA LEU A 70 21.01 -54.37 2.49
C LEU A 70 20.33 -55.67 2.04
N SER A 71 19.77 -55.73 0.83
CA SER A 71 19.24 -56.98 0.26
C SER A 71 20.31 -58.08 0.20
N GLY A 72 21.53 -57.74 -0.22
CA GLY A 72 22.66 -58.68 -0.23
C GLY A 72 23.16 -59.08 1.16
N GLN A 73 23.00 -58.22 2.18
CA GLN A 73 23.28 -58.57 3.58
C GLN A 73 22.21 -59.51 4.16
N LEU A 74 20.92 -59.23 3.89
CA LEU A 74 19.81 -60.09 4.30
C LEU A 74 19.93 -61.48 3.69
N TYR A 75 20.18 -61.59 2.39
CA TYR A 75 20.35 -62.87 1.71
C TYR A 75 21.52 -63.71 2.27
N ARG A 76 22.63 -63.06 2.64
CA ARG A 76 23.75 -63.76 3.31
C ARG A 76 23.38 -64.20 4.73
N ALA A 77 22.78 -63.32 5.52
CA ALA A 77 22.36 -63.66 6.88
C ALA A 77 21.31 -64.78 6.92
N GLU A 78 20.37 -64.78 5.98
CA GLU A 78 19.41 -65.87 5.77
C GLU A 78 20.12 -67.17 5.44
N LYS A 79 21.06 -67.16 4.48
CA LYS A 79 21.86 -68.34 4.12
C LYS A 79 22.71 -68.87 5.28
N ASP A 80 23.44 -68.00 5.98
CA ASP A 80 24.27 -68.36 7.13
C ASP A 80 23.38 -68.96 8.26
N SER A 81 22.16 -68.46 8.43
CA SER A 81 21.20 -69.00 9.41
C SER A 81 20.69 -70.40 9.03
N VAL A 82 20.46 -70.66 7.75
CA VAL A 82 20.05 -71.97 7.22
C VAL A 82 21.21 -72.97 7.32
N ASP A 83 22.42 -72.57 6.94
CA ASP A 83 23.62 -73.41 7.01
C ASP A 83 23.96 -73.78 8.48
N MET A 84 23.84 -72.82 9.41
CA MET A 84 23.99 -73.09 10.85
C MET A 84 22.87 -74.01 11.39
N THR A 85 21.63 -73.84 10.94
CA THR A 85 20.51 -74.69 11.38
C THR A 85 20.70 -76.13 10.88
N GLY A 86 21.14 -76.32 9.63
CA GLY A 86 21.49 -77.63 9.08
C GLY A 86 22.66 -78.30 9.80
N PHE A 87 23.68 -77.53 10.18
CA PHE A 87 24.80 -78.02 11.00
C PHE A 87 24.34 -78.52 12.38
N TRP A 88 23.48 -77.75 13.07
CA TRP A 88 22.94 -78.17 14.37
C TRP A 88 22.02 -79.38 14.27
N GLN A 89 21.18 -79.46 13.23
CA GLN A 89 20.26 -80.58 13.03
C GLN A 89 21.01 -81.89 12.81
N LYS A 90 22.04 -81.90 11.96
CA LYS A 90 22.90 -83.07 11.74
C LYS A 90 23.60 -83.53 13.04
N ARG A 91 24.02 -82.58 13.88
CA ARG A 91 24.68 -82.86 15.17
C ARG A 91 23.72 -83.40 16.25
N VAL A 92 22.41 -83.18 16.11
CA VAL A 92 21.38 -83.80 16.94
C VAL A 92 21.16 -85.25 16.48
N GLU A 93 20.99 -85.48 15.18
CA GLU A 93 20.83 -86.83 14.60
C GLU A 93 22.02 -87.75 14.97
N GLU A 94 23.27 -87.26 14.86
CA GLU A 94 24.47 -87.99 15.27
C GLU A 94 24.53 -88.33 16.78
N ARG A 95 23.85 -87.56 17.63
CA ARG A 95 23.78 -87.83 19.08
C ARG A 95 22.67 -88.80 19.46
N ASP A 96 21.53 -88.76 18.78
CA ASP A 96 20.43 -89.68 19.05
C ASP A 96 20.80 -91.12 18.63
N ASP A 97 21.55 -91.29 17.54
CA ASP A 97 22.16 -92.58 17.13
C ASP A 97 23.13 -93.16 18.17
N GLN A 98 23.71 -92.33 19.03
CA GLN A 98 24.63 -92.74 20.09
C GLN A 98 23.87 -93.17 21.37
N VAL A 99 22.62 -92.75 21.57
CA VAL A 99 21.78 -93.12 22.72
C VAL A 99 21.16 -94.52 22.54
N CYS A 100 20.98 -95.00 21.31
CA CYS A 100 20.41 -96.32 21.01
C CYS A 100 21.35 -97.53 21.27
N ARG A 101 22.59 -97.35 21.75
CA ARG A 101 23.56 -98.44 21.98
C ARG A 101 24.22 -98.42 23.36
N ALA A 102 23.48 -98.87 24.39
CA ALA A 102 24.03 -99.22 25.71
C ALA A 102 23.25 -100.39 26.37
N PRO A 103 23.89 -101.54 26.68
CA PRO A 103 23.23 -102.68 27.32
C PRO A 103 23.25 -102.62 28.85
N LYS A 104 22.26 -103.26 29.50
CA LYS A 104 22.18 -103.48 30.96
C LYS A 104 22.40 -104.96 31.28
N THR A 105 23.13 -105.28 32.36
CA THR A 105 23.24 -106.64 32.92
C THR A 105 23.08 -106.63 34.45
N LYS A 106 22.60 -107.75 35.01
CA LYS A 106 22.21 -107.94 36.43
C LYS A 106 22.80 -109.25 36.99
N GLY A 107 23.11 -109.28 38.29
CA GLY A 107 23.16 -110.50 39.16
C GLY A 107 24.23 -111.57 38.82
N THR A 108 24.53 -112.58 39.65
CA THR A 108 24.14 -112.90 41.05
C THR A 108 25.07 -114.01 41.59
N ASP A 109 24.98 -114.36 42.88
CA ASP A 109 25.84 -115.29 43.65
C ASP A 109 25.89 -116.77 43.16
N CYS A 110 26.94 -117.55 43.55
CA CYS A 110 26.80 -118.73 44.45
C CYS A 110 28.10 -119.52 44.82
N GLN A 111 28.40 -119.58 46.12
CA GLN A 111 28.75 -120.72 47.02
C GLN A 111 29.63 -121.99 46.67
N LEU A 112 30.54 -122.28 47.63
CA LEU A 112 30.84 -123.55 48.38
C LEU A 112 31.84 -124.67 47.98
N SER A 113 32.37 -125.31 49.07
CA SER A 113 33.09 -126.59 49.27
C SER A 113 34.64 -126.50 49.46
N CYS A 114 35.38 -127.38 50.15
CA CYS A 114 35.09 -128.64 50.89
C CYS A 114 36.05 -128.82 52.12
N ALA A 115 36.14 -130.01 52.75
CA ALA A 115 36.55 -130.20 54.16
C ALA A 115 38.03 -130.54 54.51
N LYS A 116 38.48 -129.95 55.64
CA LYS A 116 39.38 -130.42 56.74
C LYS A 116 40.50 -131.47 56.50
N SER A 117 41.74 -131.16 56.95
CA SER A 117 42.35 -131.73 58.19
C SER A 117 43.84 -131.36 58.39
N LEU A 118 44.16 -130.47 59.34
CA LEU A 118 45.21 -130.61 60.39
C LEU A 118 45.24 -129.33 61.26
N GLU A 119 45.21 -129.49 62.59
CA GLU A 119 44.49 -128.51 63.45
C GLU A 119 45.38 -127.69 64.42
N SER A 120 46.70 -127.66 64.21
CA SER A 120 47.66 -126.95 65.10
C SER A 120 48.23 -125.65 64.51
N GLU A 121 48.46 -125.59 63.19
CA GLU A 121 48.83 -124.36 62.49
C GLU A 121 47.59 -123.49 62.21
N LEU A 122 46.42 -124.14 62.13
CA LEU A 122 45.12 -123.53 61.89
C LEU A 122 44.71 -122.51 62.97
N LEU A 123 45.10 -122.70 64.24
CA LEU A 123 44.72 -121.78 65.32
C LEU A 123 45.44 -120.43 65.20
N LEU A 124 46.76 -120.45 64.97
CA LEU A 124 47.54 -119.23 64.76
C LEU A 124 47.18 -118.56 63.43
N GLN A 125 46.91 -119.35 62.38
CA GLN A 125 46.39 -118.84 61.11
C GLN A 125 44.94 -118.33 61.20
N SER A 126 44.13 -118.83 62.15
CA SER A 126 42.77 -118.33 62.43
C SER A 126 42.77 -117.06 63.26
N LEU A 127 43.69 -116.93 64.23
CA LEU A 127 43.90 -115.69 64.98
C LEU A 127 44.46 -114.61 64.06
N ASN A 128 45.48 -114.92 63.24
CA ASN A 128 45.97 -114.00 62.23
C ASN A 128 44.86 -113.64 61.20
N ARG A 129 44.04 -114.59 60.74
CA ARG A 129 42.87 -114.28 59.89
C ARG A 129 41.83 -113.40 60.58
N MET A 130 41.59 -113.59 61.87
CA MET A 130 40.68 -112.75 62.67
C MET A 130 41.26 -111.37 62.89
N GLU A 131 42.58 -111.26 63.11
CA GLU A 131 43.30 -110.01 63.28
C GLU A 131 43.45 -109.23 61.96
N ASP A 132 43.70 -109.92 60.84
CA ASP A 132 43.62 -109.41 59.47
C ASP A 132 42.20 -108.98 59.11
N SER A 133 41.17 -109.75 59.52
CA SER A 133 39.76 -109.40 59.33
C SER A 133 39.37 -108.17 60.16
N LEU A 134 39.85 -108.08 61.41
CA LEU A 134 39.66 -106.91 62.25
C LEU A 134 40.42 -105.70 61.70
N HIS A 135 41.66 -105.85 61.23
CA HIS A 135 42.41 -104.79 60.55
C HIS A 135 41.75 -104.37 59.22
N SER A 136 41.21 -105.31 58.45
CA SER A 136 40.47 -105.02 57.22
C SER A 136 39.18 -104.27 57.54
N ALA A 137 38.41 -104.73 58.53
CA ALA A 137 37.20 -104.05 59.00
C ALA A 137 37.51 -102.67 59.60
N PHE A 138 38.64 -102.50 60.31
CA PHE A 138 39.07 -101.18 60.81
C PHE A 138 39.54 -100.26 59.68
N LYS A 139 40.19 -100.81 58.65
CA LYS A 139 40.61 -100.08 57.45
C LYS A 139 39.41 -99.67 56.59
N GLU A 140 38.41 -100.53 56.46
CA GLU A 140 37.11 -100.23 55.85
C GLU A 140 36.34 -99.21 56.67
N HIS A 141 36.25 -99.35 58.00
CA HIS A 141 35.63 -98.38 58.89
C HIS A 141 36.32 -97.01 58.82
N ASN A 142 37.66 -96.96 58.76
CA ASN A 142 38.41 -95.72 58.56
C ASN A 142 38.22 -95.16 57.15
N GLY A 143 38.10 -96.00 56.12
CA GLY A 143 37.76 -95.59 54.75
C GLY A 143 36.35 -95.01 54.66
N LEU A 144 35.37 -95.67 55.28
CA LEU A 144 33.98 -95.24 55.38
C LEU A 144 33.86 -93.94 56.17
N ASN A 145 34.53 -93.81 57.31
CA ASN A 145 34.60 -92.54 58.05
C ASN A 145 35.22 -91.42 57.21
N LYS A 146 36.25 -91.72 56.40
CA LYS A 146 36.84 -90.73 55.49
C LYS A 146 35.89 -90.33 54.35
N THR A 147 35.10 -91.27 53.81
CA THR A 147 34.03 -90.94 52.85
C THR A 147 32.89 -90.16 53.51
N LEU A 148 32.54 -90.48 54.76
CA LEU A 148 31.54 -89.75 55.54
C LEU A 148 32.00 -88.32 55.81
N GLU A 149 33.24 -88.13 56.26
CA GLU A 149 33.86 -86.82 56.49
C GLU A 149 33.92 -85.98 55.21
N ASN A 150 34.25 -86.58 54.06
CA ASN A 150 34.19 -85.92 52.76
C ASN A 150 32.74 -85.54 52.39
N SER A 151 31.77 -86.45 52.54
CA SER A 151 30.35 -86.16 52.27
C SER A 151 29.78 -85.08 53.19
N MET A 152 30.24 -85.00 54.44
CA MET A 152 29.88 -83.93 55.38
C MET A 152 30.44 -82.58 54.91
N LYS A 153 31.69 -82.53 54.44
CA LYS A 153 32.29 -81.32 53.84
C LYS A 153 31.54 -80.89 52.58
N GLU A 154 31.21 -81.83 51.68
CA GLU A 154 30.41 -81.55 50.48
C GLU A 154 29.02 -80.99 50.85
N VAL A 155 28.34 -81.56 51.85
CA VAL A 155 27.07 -81.02 52.37
C VAL A 155 27.26 -79.64 53.00
N GLU A 156 28.34 -79.39 53.71
CA GLU A 156 28.68 -78.07 54.29
C GLU A 156 28.92 -77.01 53.20
N ASP A 157 29.65 -77.37 52.14
CA ASP A 157 29.95 -76.48 51.02
C ASP A 157 28.72 -76.24 50.13
N LEU A 158 27.86 -77.26 49.93
CA LEU A 158 26.55 -77.10 49.29
C LEU A 158 25.62 -76.19 50.11
N LYS A 159 25.65 -76.26 51.45
CA LYS A 159 24.93 -75.32 52.34
C LYS A 159 25.46 -73.89 52.20
N LYS A 160 26.78 -73.69 52.16
CA LYS A 160 27.38 -72.36 51.93
C LYS A 160 26.96 -71.80 50.57
N LEU A 161 27.02 -72.62 49.52
CA LEU A 161 26.64 -72.22 48.16
C LEU A 161 25.15 -71.88 48.08
N THR A 162 24.26 -72.69 48.68
CA THR A 162 22.81 -72.38 48.72
C THR A 162 22.50 -71.14 49.54
N HIS A 163 23.22 -70.86 50.63
CA HIS A 163 23.10 -69.58 51.33
C HIS A 163 23.61 -68.38 50.50
N SER A 164 24.73 -68.52 49.76
CA SER A 164 25.22 -67.47 48.85
C SER A 164 24.20 -67.16 47.76
N LEU A 165 23.73 -68.20 47.07
CA LEU A 165 22.69 -68.08 46.03
C LEU A 165 21.38 -67.53 46.58
N ALA A 166 21.00 -67.84 47.83
CA ALA A 166 19.83 -67.22 48.46
C ALA A 166 20.03 -65.71 48.69
N GLY A 167 21.21 -65.29 49.16
CA GLY A 167 21.56 -63.87 49.31
C GLY A 167 21.60 -63.12 47.98
N GLU A 168 22.20 -63.72 46.96
CA GLU A 168 22.23 -63.19 45.59
C GLU A 168 20.81 -63.07 45.02
N ASN A 169 19.94 -64.07 45.17
CA ASN A 169 18.54 -64.02 44.73
C ASN A 169 17.75 -62.89 45.41
N VAL A 170 17.93 -62.66 46.72
CA VAL A 170 17.31 -61.52 47.43
C VAL A 170 17.85 -60.19 46.91
N SER A 171 19.14 -60.11 46.61
CA SER A 171 19.79 -58.90 46.11
C SER A 171 19.32 -58.55 44.69
N LEU A 172 19.24 -59.55 43.81
CA LEU A 172 18.70 -59.44 42.45
C LEU A 172 17.21 -59.11 42.44
N ALA A 173 16.43 -59.62 43.39
CA ALA A 173 15.01 -59.27 43.54
C ALA A 173 14.84 -57.78 43.87
N LEU A 174 15.61 -57.26 44.82
CA LEU A 174 15.61 -55.84 45.18
C LEU A 174 16.11 -54.96 44.02
N GLU A 175 17.17 -55.38 43.33
CA GLU A 175 17.67 -54.65 42.16
C GLU A 175 16.63 -54.61 41.03
N LYS A 176 15.92 -55.72 40.79
CA LYS A 176 14.81 -55.79 39.84
C LYS A 176 13.67 -54.84 40.22
N GLU A 177 13.26 -54.78 41.48
CA GLU A 177 12.21 -53.86 41.93
C GLU A 177 12.64 -52.39 41.76
N MET A 178 13.90 -52.07 42.06
CA MET A 178 14.47 -50.74 41.84
C MET A 178 14.47 -50.36 40.34
N HIS A 179 14.92 -51.27 39.46
CA HIS A 179 14.88 -51.05 38.00
C HIS A 179 13.46 -50.96 37.46
N GLU A 180 12.52 -51.74 37.98
CA GLU A 180 11.11 -51.65 37.58
C GLU A 180 10.50 -50.30 38.00
N LEU A 181 10.87 -49.77 39.17
CA LEU A 181 10.43 -48.46 39.64
C LEU A 181 11.04 -47.31 38.85
N THR A 182 12.34 -47.37 38.51
CA THR A 182 12.97 -46.35 37.64
C THR A 182 12.41 -46.38 36.21
N VAL A 183 12.15 -47.57 35.64
CA VAL A 183 11.47 -47.70 34.34
C VAL A 183 10.06 -47.10 34.37
N LYS A 184 9.28 -47.33 35.45
CA LYS A 184 7.95 -46.71 35.63
C LYS A 184 8.04 -45.19 35.73
N ASN A 185 9.00 -44.64 36.48
CA ASN A 185 9.22 -43.20 36.58
C ASN A 185 9.60 -42.60 35.23
N ASN A 186 10.59 -43.17 34.53
CA ASN A 186 11.03 -42.73 33.21
C ASN A 186 9.88 -42.78 32.18
N ALA A 187 9.01 -43.79 32.24
CA ALA A 187 7.84 -43.88 31.37
C ALA A 187 6.81 -42.76 31.65
N ALA A 188 6.59 -42.41 32.92
CA ALA A 188 5.73 -41.29 33.32
C ALA A 188 6.31 -39.93 32.88
N GLU A 189 7.62 -39.73 33.07
CA GLU A 189 8.35 -38.54 32.61
C GLU A 189 8.28 -38.38 31.09
N MET A 190 8.55 -39.45 30.32
CA MET A 190 8.39 -39.45 28.86
C MET A 190 6.95 -39.16 28.43
N GLY A 191 5.95 -39.63 29.18
CA GLY A 191 4.55 -39.30 28.96
C GLY A 191 4.25 -37.81 29.15
N ASN A 192 4.86 -37.17 30.15
CA ASN A 192 4.71 -35.74 30.41
C ASN A 192 5.48 -34.88 29.39
N LEU A 193 6.72 -35.25 29.04
CA LEU A 193 7.50 -34.60 27.98
C LEU A 193 6.78 -34.67 26.62
N LYS A 194 6.13 -35.81 26.30
CA LYS A 194 5.34 -35.93 25.06
C LYS A 194 4.12 -35.00 25.04
N LYS A 195 3.47 -34.76 26.19
CA LYS A 195 2.37 -33.79 26.31
C LYS A 195 2.89 -32.36 26.09
N THR A 196 3.92 -31.94 26.82
CA THR A 196 4.48 -30.57 26.69
C THR A 196 5.00 -30.32 25.27
N LEU A 197 5.60 -31.33 24.63
CA LEU A 197 6.01 -31.24 23.22
C LEU A 197 4.80 -31.05 22.29
N SER A 198 3.69 -31.78 22.50
CA SER A 198 2.47 -31.58 21.71
C SER A 198 1.83 -30.19 21.90
N GLU A 199 1.89 -29.64 23.12
CA GLU A 199 1.43 -28.27 23.41
C GLU A 199 2.32 -27.21 22.74
N LEU A 200 3.64 -27.39 22.75
CA LEU A 200 4.59 -26.49 22.09
C LEU A 200 4.44 -26.53 20.57
N VAL A 201 4.24 -27.72 19.98
CA VAL A 201 3.96 -27.86 18.54
C VAL A 201 2.66 -27.15 18.16
N ALA A 202 1.59 -27.29 18.96
CA ALA A 202 0.33 -26.58 18.72
C ALA A 202 0.49 -25.04 18.83
N LYS A 203 1.28 -24.57 19.82
CA LYS A 203 1.60 -23.14 19.97
C LYS A 203 2.40 -22.62 18.77
N ASN A 204 3.44 -23.32 18.34
CA ASN A 204 4.24 -22.93 17.16
C ASN A 204 3.36 -22.82 15.91
N ALA A 205 2.52 -23.82 15.62
CA ALA A 205 1.60 -23.77 14.48
C ALA A 205 0.65 -22.55 14.54
N SER A 206 0.16 -22.19 15.74
CA SER A 206 -0.69 -21.00 15.91
C SER A 206 0.06 -19.68 15.72
N LEU A 207 1.35 -19.63 16.10
CA LEU A 207 2.22 -18.47 15.90
C LEU A 207 2.62 -18.32 14.44
N GLU A 208 2.98 -19.42 13.77
CA GLU A 208 3.25 -19.46 12.32
C GLU A 208 2.04 -18.96 11.53
N GLN A 209 0.84 -19.43 11.86
CA GLN A 209 -0.40 -18.94 11.24
C GLN A 209 -0.66 -17.45 11.52
N ALA A 210 -0.38 -16.96 12.73
CA ALA A 210 -0.52 -15.55 13.06
C ALA A 210 0.49 -14.68 12.27
N LEU A 211 1.74 -15.12 12.15
CA LEU A 211 2.78 -14.46 11.38
C LEU A 211 2.40 -14.38 9.90
N GLU A 212 1.98 -15.49 9.29
CA GLU A 212 1.49 -15.55 7.90
C GLU A 212 0.34 -14.57 7.67
N GLN A 213 -0.64 -14.52 8.58
CA GLN A 213 -1.74 -13.54 8.52
C GLN A 213 -1.28 -12.09 8.67
N THR A 214 -0.22 -11.81 9.43
CA THR A 214 0.35 -10.45 9.51
C THR A 214 1.13 -10.08 8.25
N ALA A 215 1.93 -10.99 7.69
CA ALA A 215 2.65 -10.78 6.43
C ALA A 215 1.67 -10.48 5.27
N ALA A 216 0.63 -11.31 5.10
CA ALA A 216 -0.39 -11.10 4.08
C ALA A 216 -1.16 -9.76 4.23
N LYS A 217 -1.36 -9.27 5.47
CA LYS A 217 -1.96 -7.95 5.73
C LYS A 217 -1.01 -6.82 5.35
N LEU A 218 0.28 -6.94 5.65
CA LEU A 218 1.30 -5.95 5.28
C LEU A 218 1.43 -5.84 3.76
N GLU A 219 1.56 -6.96 3.04
CA GLU A 219 1.57 -6.95 1.57
C GLU A 219 0.31 -6.29 0.98
N GLN A 220 -0.87 -6.54 1.57
CA GLN A 220 -2.11 -5.92 1.11
C GLN A 220 -2.14 -4.42 1.40
N GLN A 221 -1.50 -3.98 2.49
CA GLN A 221 -1.36 -2.57 2.83
C GLN A 221 -0.37 -1.87 1.89
N GLU A 222 0.80 -2.43 1.63
CA GLU A 222 1.78 -1.92 0.66
C GLU A 222 1.15 -1.72 -0.72
N LYS A 223 0.40 -2.72 -1.22
CA LYS A 223 -0.33 -2.62 -2.51
C LYS A 223 -1.39 -1.51 -2.51
N LYS A 224 -2.03 -1.23 -1.37
CA LYS A 224 -2.98 -0.10 -1.24
C LYS A 224 -2.24 1.24 -1.18
N GLU A 225 -1.11 1.30 -0.49
CA GLU A 225 -0.27 2.50 -0.39
C GLU A 225 0.34 2.87 -1.75
N GLU A 226 0.78 1.89 -2.54
CA GLU A 226 1.23 2.07 -3.92
C GLU A 226 0.10 2.60 -4.83
N MET A 227 -1.10 2.01 -4.76
CA MET A 227 -2.28 2.53 -5.48
C MET A 227 -2.66 3.96 -5.04
N ASN A 228 -2.57 4.26 -3.75
CA ASN A 228 -2.82 5.59 -3.22
C ASN A 228 -1.76 6.59 -3.71
N LEU A 229 -0.48 6.20 -3.77
CA LEU A 229 0.59 7.03 -4.31
C LEU A 229 0.34 7.36 -5.79
N VAL A 230 -0.08 6.40 -6.61
CA VAL A 230 -0.42 6.62 -8.02
C VAL A 230 -1.62 7.58 -8.18
N THR A 231 -2.66 7.45 -7.34
CA THR A 231 -3.81 8.38 -7.40
C THR A 231 -3.46 9.79 -6.91
N ILE A 232 -2.58 9.92 -5.90
CA ILE A 232 -2.03 11.22 -5.46
C ILE A 232 -1.17 11.85 -6.57
N GLN A 233 -0.30 11.09 -7.24
CA GLN A 233 0.49 11.60 -8.36
C GLN A 233 -0.40 12.06 -9.53
N ALA A 234 -1.45 11.31 -9.85
CA ALA A 234 -2.41 11.70 -10.87
C ALA A 234 -3.13 13.03 -10.52
N SER A 235 -3.60 13.17 -9.27
CA SER A 235 -4.26 14.40 -8.81
C SER A 235 -3.31 15.60 -8.74
N GLN A 236 -2.03 15.39 -8.38
CA GLN A 236 -1.01 16.45 -8.41
C GLN A 236 -0.80 16.98 -9.84
N VAL A 237 -0.72 16.10 -10.83
CA VAL A 237 -0.59 16.51 -12.25
C VAL A 237 -1.83 17.27 -12.74
N GLU A 238 -3.02 17.01 -12.19
CA GLU A 238 -4.22 17.79 -12.47
C GLU A 238 -4.21 19.16 -11.78
N LEU A 239 -3.77 19.23 -10.51
CA LEU A 239 -3.58 20.48 -9.78
C LEU A 239 -2.57 21.41 -10.48
N ASP A 240 -1.42 20.88 -10.92
CA ASP A 240 -0.40 21.65 -11.65
C ASP A 240 -0.95 22.25 -12.97
N LYS A 241 -1.76 21.46 -13.70
CA LYS A 241 -2.45 21.94 -14.92
C LYS A 241 -3.44 23.06 -14.59
N LEU A 242 -4.26 22.89 -13.55
CA LEU A 242 -5.25 23.88 -13.12
C LEU A 242 -4.57 25.18 -12.65
N GLN A 243 -3.50 25.08 -11.86
CA GLN A 243 -2.70 26.23 -11.42
C GLN A 243 -2.11 27.00 -12.60
N LYS A 244 -1.61 26.30 -13.63
CA LYS A 244 -1.12 26.94 -14.86
C LYS A 244 -2.23 27.64 -15.64
N VAL A 245 -3.43 27.04 -15.74
CA VAL A 245 -4.60 27.69 -16.37
C VAL A 245 -5.04 28.93 -15.58
N LEU A 246 -5.07 28.87 -14.25
CA LEU A 246 -5.39 30.02 -13.39
C LEU A 246 -4.41 31.17 -13.62
N SER A 247 -3.10 30.91 -13.60
CA SER A 247 -2.06 31.93 -13.87
C SER A 247 -2.23 32.61 -15.24
N MET A 248 -2.56 31.82 -16.28
CA MET A 248 -2.86 32.37 -17.62
C MET A 248 -4.12 33.26 -17.64
N ARG A 249 -5.17 32.90 -16.89
CA ARG A 249 -6.38 33.72 -16.76
C ARG A 249 -6.15 34.99 -15.94
N GLU A 250 -5.34 34.94 -14.89
CA GLU A 250 -4.96 36.13 -14.12
C GLU A 250 -4.19 37.16 -14.96
N GLU A 251 -3.30 36.69 -15.83
CA GLU A 251 -2.58 37.50 -16.81
C GLU A 251 -3.53 38.12 -17.84
N GLU A 252 -4.45 37.33 -18.41
CA GLU A 252 -5.48 37.82 -19.34
C GLU A 252 -6.37 38.90 -18.69
N ILE A 253 -6.85 38.66 -17.47
CA ILE A 253 -7.65 39.63 -16.71
C ILE A 253 -6.82 40.87 -16.36
N ARG A 254 -5.51 40.75 -16.08
CA ARG A 254 -4.62 41.92 -15.90
C ARG A 254 -4.57 42.79 -17.16
N ARG A 255 -4.43 42.20 -18.35
CA ARG A 255 -4.45 42.93 -19.64
C ARG A 255 -5.81 43.60 -19.90
N VAL A 256 -6.91 42.89 -19.64
CA VAL A 256 -8.27 43.46 -19.78
C VAL A 256 -8.47 44.65 -18.83
N ARG A 257 -8.00 44.57 -17.58
CA ARG A 257 -8.05 45.70 -16.63
C ARG A 257 -7.19 46.88 -17.07
N GLN A 258 -5.99 46.64 -17.59
CA GLN A 258 -5.13 47.69 -18.15
C GLN A 258 -5.82 48.41 -19.32
N LEU A 259 -6.38 47.64 -20.26
CA LEU A 259 -7.08 48.19 -21.42
C LEU A 259 -8.35 48.97 -21.01
N ALA A 260 -9.10 48.46 -20.04
CA ALA A 260 -10.26 49.16 -19.47
C ALA A 260 -9.87 50.48 -18.77
N SER A 261 -8.75 50.51 -18.04
CA SER A 261 -8.22 51.76 -17.46
C SER A 261 -7.92 52.78 -18.56
N ILE A 262 -7.16 52.38 -19.58
CA ILE A 262 -6.81 53.26 -20.71
C ILE A 262 -8.07 53.82 -21.40
N ILE A 263 -9.10 52.98 -21.61
CA ILE A 263 -10.37 53.44 -22.20
C ILE A 263 -11.08 54.46 -21.30
N VAL A 264 -11.10 54.23 -19.98
CA VAL A 264 -11.68 55.17 -19.01
C VAL A 264 -10.89 56.48 -18.94
N ASP A 265 -9.56 56.41 -18.96
CA ASP A 265 -8.68 57.58 -18.95
C ASP A 265 -8.85 58.41 -20.23
N LYS A 266 -8.91 57.77 -21.41
CA LYS A 266 -9.19 58.46 -22.68
C LYS A 266 -10.59 59.01 -22.78
N ARG A 267 -11.59 58.35 -22.20
CA ARG A 267 -12.94 58.89 -22.05
C ARG A 267 -12.94 60.12 -21.14
N LYS A 268 -12.20 60.09 -20.03
CA LYS A 268 -12.06 61.22 -19.10
C LYS A 268 -11.35 62.43 -19.72
N GLU A 269 -10.29 62.20 -20.50
CA GLU A 269 -9.63 63.25 -21.30
C GLU A 269 -10.61 63.93 -22.26
N MET A 270 -11.36 63.12 -23.01
CA MET A 270 -12.41 63.58 -23.94
C MET A 270 -13.54 64.33 -23.20
N GLU A 271 -14.06 63.80 -22.10
CA GLU A 271 -15.10 64.44 -21.31
C GLU A 271 -14.62 65.79 -20.76
N ASN A 272 -13.40 65.89 -20.25
CA ASN A 272 -12.81 67.14 -19.80
C ASN A 272 -12.71 68.18 -20.94
N PHE A 273 -12.30 67.76 -22.14
CA PHE A 273 -12.26 68.63 -23.31
C PHE A 273 -13.65 69.18 -23.67
N PHE A 274 -14.70 68.35 -23.62
CA PHE A 274 -16.07 68.82 -23.87
C PHE A 274 -16.58 69.80 -22.81
N HIS A 275 -16.26 69.59 -21.53
CA HIS A 275 -16.60 70.57 -20.49
C HIS A 275 -15.88 71.90 -20.73
N GLN A 276 -14.56 71.89 -21.00
CA GLN A 276 -13.80 73.10 -21.31
C GLN A 276 -14.34 73.84 -22.55
N ALA A 277 -14.71 73.11 -23.61
CA ALA A 277 -15.31 73.70 -24.80
C ALA A 277 -16.70 74.31 -24.52
N LEU A 278 -17.53 73.65 -23.73
CA LEU A 278 -18.84 74.18 -23.33
C LEU A 278 -18.73 75.41 -22.43
N ASP A 279 -17.80 75.40 -21.48
CA ASP A 279 -17.57 76.51 -20.57
C ASP A 279 -17.00 77.73 -21.34
N HIS A 280 -16.05 77.52 -22.26
CA HIS A 280 -15.58 78.58 -23.15
C HIS A 280 -16.71 79.18 -24.02
N VAL A 281 -17.60 78.35 -24.58
CA VAL A 281 -18.76 78.84 -25.34
C VAL A 281 -19.73 79.63 -24.44
N ARG A 282 -19.94 79.21 -23.19
CA ARG A 282 -20.78 79.95 -22.23
C ARG A 282 -20.17 81.30 -21.86
N GLU A 283 -18.87 81.36 -21.62
CA GLU A 283 -18.14 82.60 -21.39
C GLU A 283 -18.29 83.57 -22.58
N GLU A 284 -18.15 83.08 -23.82
CA GLU A 284 -18.31 83.93 -25.01
C GLU A 284 -19.78 84.31 -25.28
N ILE A 285 -20.77 83.48 -24.89
CA ILE A 285 -22.19 83.86 -24.85
C ILE A 285 -22.40 85.03 -23.88
N ASP A 286 -21.89 84.94 -22.65
CA ASP A 286 -22.07 86.02 -21.67
C ASP A 286 -21.30 87.29 -22.08
N ALA A 287 -20.09 87.15 -22.65
CA ALA A 287 -19.32 88.26 -23.18
C ALA A 287 -20.02 88.94 -24.37
N SER A 288 -20.51 88.18 -25.35
CA SER A 288 -21.22 88.70 -26.52
C SER A 288 -22.54 89.36 -26.16
N ARG A 289 -23.33 88.77 -25.25
CA ARG A 289 -24.55 89.39 -24.69
C ARG A 289 -24.24 90.69 -23.96
N LEU A 290 -23.16 90.76 -23.19
CA LEU A 290 -22.74 91.97 -22.50
C LEU A 290 -22.29 93.07 -23.49
N ARG A 291 -21.58 92.72 -24.56
CA ARG A 291 -21.20 93.65 -25.64
C ARG A 291 -22.44 94.16 -26.38
N TYR A 292 -23.29 93.27 -26.86
CA TYR A 292 -24.54 93.60 -27.57
C TYR A 292 -25.46 94.51 -26.74
N LYS A 293 -25.62 94.25 -25.43
CA LYS A 293 -26.38 95.15 -24.54
C LYS A 293 -25.78 96.55 -24.44
N LYS A 294 -24.45 96.69 -24.39
CA LYS A 294 -23.75 97.98 -24.33
C LYS A 294 -23.84 98.74 -25.65
N GLU A 295 -23.69 98.04 -26.78
CA GLU A 295 -23.76 98.60 -28.13
C GLU A 295 -25.18 99.06 -28.47
N ALA A 296 -26.19 98.18 -28.29
CA ALA A 296 -27.58 98.54 -28.50
C ALA A 296 -28.05 99.74 -27.64
N LEU A 297 -27.48 99.91 -26.44
CA LEU A 297 -27.75 101.08 -25.58
C LEU A 297 -27.12 102.36 -26.15
N ARG A 298 -25.86 102.30 -26.58
CA ARG A 298 -25.16 103.43 -27.21
C ARG A 298 -25.85 103.85 -28.51
N ASP A 299 -26.23 102.89 -29.35
CA ASP A 299 -26.92 103.13 -30.61
C ASP A 299 -28.29 103.75 -30.40
N TYR A 300 -29.06 103.26 -29.43
CA TYR A 300 -30.35 103.86 -29.06
C TYR A 300 -30.18 105.29 -28.53
N GLN A 301 -29.22 105.54 -27.63
CA GLN A 301 -28.90 106.88 -27.12
C GLN A 301 -28.37 107.83 -28.22
N TRP A 302 -27.64 107.32 -29.20
CA TRP A 302 -27.19 108.10 -30.36
C TRP A 302 -28.35 108.46 -31.28
N ARG A 303 -29.19 107.48 -31.67
CA ARG A 303 -30.41 107.72 -32.46
C ARG A 303 -31.36 108.69 -31.78
N LEU A 304 -31.49 108.61 -30.45
CA LEU A 304 -32.30 109.54 -29.67
C LEU A 304 -31.76 110.97 -29.76
N ARG A 305 -30.43 111.18 -29.64
CA ARG A 305 -29.80 112.50 -29.78
C ARG A 305 -29.96 113.09 -31.18
N GLU A 306 -29.74 112.29 -32.23
CA GLU A 306 -29.90 112.75 -33.62
C GLU A 306 -31.38 113.04 -33.97
N ALA A 307 -32.33 112.32 -33.37
CA ALA A 307 -33.75 112.61 -33.49
C ALA A 307 -34.15 113.91 -32.77
N THR A 308 -33.63 114.16 -31.57
CA THR A 308 -33.79 115.45 -30.87
C THR A 308 -33.18 116.61 -31.65
N ALA A 309 -32.11 116.37 -32.41
CA ALA A 309 -31.53 117.35 -33.34
C ALA A 309 -32.32 117.51 -34.66
N GLY A 310 -33.49 116.85 -34.80
CA GLY A 310 -34.38 116.98 -35.96
C GLY A 310 -33.92 116.27 -37.24
N LYS A 311 -32.78 115.56 -37.21
CA LYS A 311 -32.17 114.95 -38.41
C LYS A 311 -32.82 113.62 -38.82
N ILE A 312 -33.39 112.89 -37.85
CA ILE A 312 -34.06 111.61 -38.06
C ILE A 312 -35.35 111.51 -37.24
N LYS A 313 -36.23 110.57 -37.58
CA LYS A 313 -37.43 110.28 -36.76
C LYS A 313 -37.03 109.59 -35.45
N PHE A 314 -37.77 109.85 -34.37
CA PHE A 314 -37.54 109.22 -33.07
C PHE A 314 -37.57 107.69 -33.16
N PRO A 315 -36.58 106.98 -32.59
CA PRO A 315 -36.56 105.52 -32.61
C PRO A 315 -37.67 104.93 -31.73
N PRO A 316 -38.24 103.76 -32.07
CA PRO A 316 -39.18 103.06 -31.20
C PRO A 316 -38.55 102.75 -29.83
N ILE A 317 -39.33 102.88 -28.76
CA ILE A 317 -38.86 102.65 -27.38
C ILE A 317 -38.28 101.24 -27.27
N ARG A 318 -37.00 101.16 -26.87
CA ARG A 318 -36.22 99.93 -26.71
C ARG A 318 -35.96 99.70 -25.22
N THR A 319 -36.25 98.51 -24.71
CA THR A 319 -36.03 98.18 -23.28
C THR A 319 -34.76 97.37 -23.06
N PHE A 320 -34.07 97.67 -21.95
CA PHE A 320 -32.79 97.07 -21.54
C PHE A 320 -32.90 96.24 -20.24
N ASN A 321 -34.13 96.04 -19.77
CA ASN A 321 -34.50 95.29 -18.56
C ASN A 321 -35.32 94.05 -18.96
N LYS A 322 -35.26 93.00 -18.15
CA LYS A 322 -36.00 91.75 -18.37
C LYS A 322 -37.47 91.90 -17.96
N ASN A 323 -38.28 92.59 -18.77
CA ASN A 323 -39.70 92.81 -18.52
C ASN A 323 -40.53 91.94 -19.50
N PRO A 324 -41.36 90.98 -19.01
CA PRO A 324 -42.12 90.06 -19.88
C PRO A 324 -43.06 90.74 -20.88
N ASN A 325 -43.60 91.90 -20.51
CA ASN A 325 -44.63 92.60 -21.30
C ASN A 325 -44.04 93.58 -22.33
N SER A 326 -42.73 93.50 -22.64
CA SER A 326 -42.08 94.45 -23.55
C SER A 326 -41.94 93.90 -24.96
N THR A 327 -42.65 94.51 -25.92
CA THR A 327 -42.64 94.14 -27.34
C THR A 327 -41.31 94.40 -28.06
N ASN A 328 -40.44 95.25 -27.50
CA ASN A 328 -39.15 95.64 -28.11
C ASN A 328 -38.05 95.66 -27.04
N SER A 329 -37.58 94.48 -26.66
CA SER A 329 -36.56 94.27 -25.62
C SER A 329 -35.28 93.68 -26.19
N VAL A 330 -34.12 94.18 -25.74
CA VAL A 330 -32.80 93.62 -26.07
C VAL A 330 -32.69 92.13 -25.72
N TYR A 331 -33.43 91.65 -24.73
CA TYR A 331 -33.44 90.23 -24.36
C TYR A 331 -34.24 89.36 -25.34
N ALA A 332 -35.26 89.91 -26.02
CA ALA A 332 -36.01 89.17 -27.04
C ALA A 332 -35.12 88.84 -28.25
N ASP A 333 -34.21 89.75 -28.63
CA ASP A 333 -33.22 89.54 -29.67
C ASP A 333 -32.17 88.48 -29.26
N MET A 334 -31.71 88.48 -27.99
CA MET A 334 -30.82 87.44 -27.45
C MET A 334 -31.51 86.05 -27.46
N GLU A 335 -32.79 86.00 -27.10
CA GLU A 335 -33.59 84.77 -27.16
C GLU A 335 -33.88 84.33 -28.61
N ALA A 336 -33.99 85.26 -29.56
CA ALA A 336 -34.12 84.95 -30.98
C ALA A 336 -32.82 84.34 -31.54
N ALA A 337 -31.65 84.85 -31.13
CA ALA A 337 -30.34 84.30 -31.51
C ALA A 337 -30.10 82.86 -30.97
N ALA A 338 -30.83 82.47 -29.92
CA ALA A 338 -30.81 81.12 -29.36
C ALA A 338 -31.83 80.15 -30.00
N LYS A 339 -32.72 80.64 -30.89
CA LYS A 339 -33.62 79.77 -31.66
C LYS A 339 -32.87 79.19 -32.85
N TRP A 340 -33.34 78.04 -33.34
CA TRP A 340 -32.78 77.37 -34.50
C TRP A 340 -33.50 77.85 -35.78
N PRO A 341 -32.84 78.62 -36.68
CA PRO A 341 -33.49 79.19 -37.86
C PRO A 341 -33.46 78.25 -39.08
N TYR A 342 -32.67 77.18 -39.02
CA TYR A 342 -32.41 76.29 -40.16
C TYR A 342 -33.46 75.17 -40.24
N SER A 343 -33.87 74.83 -41.46
CA SER A 343 -34.82 73.74 -41.72
C SER A 343 -34.17 72.35 -41.53
N PRO A 344 -34.94 71.33 -41.08
CA PRO A 344 -34.41 69.97 -40.95
C PRO A 344 -33.90 69.44 -42.30
N GLY A 345 -32.63 69.06 -42.35
CA GLY A 345 -31.97 68.52 -43.55
C GLY A 345 -31.13 69.52 -44.35
N SER A 346 -31.05 70.80 -43.94
CA SER A 346 -30.06 71.72 -44.46
C SER A 346 -28.65 71.41 -43.94
N GLU A 347 -27.64 71.52 -44.81
CA GLU A 347 -26.23 71.43 -44.42
C GLU A 347 -25.78 72.76 -43.82
N VAL A 348 -25.39 72.77 -42.55
CA VAL A 348 -25.04 73.99 -41.80
C VAL A 348 -23.60 73.85 -41.29
N GLN A 349 -22.74 74.80 -41.65
CA GLN A 349 -21.36 74.80 -41.17
C GLN A 349 -21.27 75.38 -39.76
N ILE A 350 -20.34 74.85 -38.95
CA ILE A 350 -20.15 75.28 -37.55
C ILE A 350 -19.77 76.78 -37.48
N SER A 351 -19.08 77.31 -38.49
CA SER A 351 -18.71 78.73 -38.59
C SER A 351 -19.93 79.66 -38.54
N ASP A 352 -21.02 79.28 -39.21
CA ASP A 352 -22.20 80.12 -39.46
C ASP A 352 -23.18 80.16 -38.26
N LEU A 353 -22.94 79.35 -37.24
CA LEU A 353 -23.76 79.28 -36.03
C LEU A 353 -23.47 80.42 -35.05
N THR A 354 -24.51 80.93 -34.39
CA THR A 354 -24.36 81.80 -33.21
C THR A 354 -23.69 81.04 -32.06
N TRP A 355 -23.14 81.75 -31.07
CA TRP A 355 -22.55 81.08 -29.90
C TRP A 355 -23.59 80.28 -29.10
N GLU A 356 -24.82 80.79 -28.97
CA GLU A 356 -25.94 80.05 -28.41
C GLU A 356 -26.27 78.76 -29.17
N GLN A 357 -26.21 78.78 -30.50
CA GLN A 357 -26.43 77.58 -31.33
C GLN A 357 -25.26 76.59 -31.21
N LYS A 358 -24.02 77.08 -31.09
CA LYS A 358 -22.82 76.26 -30.82
C LYS A 358 -22.93 75.54 -29.48
N GLU A 359 -23.44 76.19 -28.43
CA GLU A 359 -23.71 75.55 -27.12
C GLU A 359 -24.70 74.39 -27.25
N GLN A 360 -25.83 74.62 -27.94
CA GLN A 360 -26.85 73.58 -28.15
C GLN A 360 -26.30 72.36 -28.90
N VAL A 361 -25.50 72.58 -29.95
CA VAL A 361 -24.86 71.51 -30.73
C VAL A 361 -23.84 70.74 -29.88
N LEU A 362 -22.98 71.43 -29.12
CA LEU A 362 -21.98 70.79 -28.25
C LEU A 362 -22.63 70.03 -27.09
N SER A 363 -23.65 70.60 -26.46
CA SER A 363 -24.43 69.95 -25.39
C SER A 363 -25.17 68.72 -25.90
N LEU A 364 -25.76 68.79 -27.11
CA LEU A 364 -26.39 67.64 -27.76
C LEU A 364 -25.37 66.56 -28.16
N LEU A 365 -24.20 66.95 -28.66
CA LEU A 365 -23.11 66.04 -29.02
C LEU A 365 -22.59 65.31 -27.78
N PHE A 366 -22.33 66.03 -26.69
CA PHE A 366 -21.91 65.46 -25.41
C PHE A 366 -22.97 64.51 -24.83
N ALA A 367 -24.26 64.88 -24.88
CA ALA A 367 -25.35 63.99 -24.48
C ALA A 367 -25.40 62.70 -25.33
N LYS A 368 -25.28 62.83 -26.65
CA LYS A 368 -25.28 61.71 -27.61
C LYS A 368 -24.08 60.77 -27.39
N MET A 369 -22.89 61.32 -27.14
CA MET A 369 -21.68 60.54 -26.84
C MET A 369 -21.77 59.79 -25.51
N ASN A 370 -22.51 60.35 -24.54
CA ASN A 370 -22.82 59.69 -23.27
C ASN A 370 -24.00 58.70 -23.34
N GLY A 371 -24.54 58.43 -24.54
CA GLY A 371 -25.64 57.48 -24.73
C GLY A 371 -26.99 57.95 -24.17
N GLN A 372 -27.13 59.25 -23.86
CA GLN A 372 -28.41 59.80 -23.41
C GLN A 372 -29.39 59.85 -24.60
N PRO A 373 -30.59 59.23 -24.49
CA PRO A 373 -31.60 59.36 -25.53
C PRO A 373 -32.06 60.82 -25.65
N LYS A 374 -32.45 61.21 -26.87
CA LYS A 374 -32.78 62.59 -27.27
C LYS A 374 -33.72 63.27 -26.25
N LEU A 375 -33.16 64.16 -25.42
CA LEU A 375 -33.95 65.12 -24.66
C LEU A 375 -34.53 66.15 -25.63
N THR A 376 -35.81 66.01 -25.96
CA THR A 376 -36.59 67.03 -26.68
C THR A 376 -36.67 68.31 -25.82
N PRO A 377 -36.44 69.50 -26.39
CA PRO A 377 -36.26 70.71 -25.60
C PRO A 377 -37.59 71.31 -25.13
N THR A 378 -38.01 71.03 -23.89
CA THR A 378 -39.07 71.78 -23.18
C THR A 378 -38.80 71.90 -21.67
N LEU A 379 -38.16 73.02 -21.29
CA LEU A 379 -38.26 73.73 -19.99
C LEU A 379 -37.82 72.95 -18.71
N PRO A 380 -37.64 73.63 -17.55
CA PRO A 380 -36.51 73.30 -16.66
C PRO A 380 -36.84 72.60 -15.34
N SER A 381 -35.77 72.11 -14.72
CA SER A 381 -35.57 71.81 -13.29
C SER A 381 -35.99 70.42 -12.76
N LYS A 382 -35.17 69.93 -11.80
CA LYS A 382 -35.31 68.70 -10.99
C LYS A 382 -35.06 67.41 -11.82
N THR A 383 -33.93 66.71 -11.71
CA THR A 383 -33.48 66.02 -10.48
C THR A 383 -31.96 65.78 -10.44
N GLN A 384 -31.23 66.64 -9.72
CA GLN A 384 -29.79 66.42 -9.41
C GLN A 384 -29.56 65.37 -8.30
N LYS A 385 -30.59 64.56 -7.96
CA LYS A 385 -30.62 63.59 -6.86
C LYS A 385 -30.60 62.11 -7.30
N GLU A 386 -30.79 61.81 -8.59
CA GLU A 386 -30.72 60.42 -9.09
C GLU A 386 -29.26 59.95 -9.31
N CYS A 387 -28.40 60.86 -9.80
CA CYS A 387 -27.02 60.52 -10.21
C CYS A 387 -26.09 60.16 -9.02
N THR A 388 -26.43 60.59 -7.80
CA THR A 388 -25.71 60.18 -6.59
C THR A 388 -26.05 58.76 -6.14
N ARG A 389 -27.20 58.19 -6.53
CA ARG A 389 -27.64 56.84 -6.14
C ARG A 389 -26.89 55.74 -6.90
N ILE A 390 -26.63 55.95 -8.19
CA ILE A 390 -25.91 54.99 -9.03
C ILE A 390 -24.41 54.97 -8.69
N LYS A 391 -23.82 56.13 -8.35
CA LYS A 391 -22.42 56.21 -7.90
C LYS A 391 -22.18 55.54 -6.54
N THR A 392 -23.11 55.61 -5.60
CA THR A 392 -22.99 54.86 -4.33
C THR A 392 -23.19 53.36 -4.52
N SER A 393 -24.12 52.91 -5.37
CA SER A 393 -24.30 51.48 -5.66
C SER A 393 -23.06 50.83 -6.29
N ILE A 394 -22.36 51.52 -7.20
CA ILE A 394 -21.12 51.02 -7.79
C ILE A 394 -19.97 51.03 -6.77
N SER A 395 -19.87 52.04 -5.90
CA SER A 395 -18.86 52.07 -4.83
C SER A 395 -19.13 51.07 -3.70
N SER A 396 -20.36 50.57 -3.55
CA SER A 396 -20.72 49.51 -2.60
C SER A 396 -20.49 48.09 -3.13
N LEU A 397 -20.20 47.93 -4.42
CA LEU A 397 -19.71 46.67 -4.98
C LEU A 397 -18.21 46.53 -4.65
N GLN A 398 -17.93 46.32 -3.37
CA GLN A 398 -16.68 45.69 -2.96
C GLN A 398 -16.56 44.37 -3.73
N PHE A 399 -15.53 44.27 -4.58
CA PHE A 399 -15.07 42.99 -5.10
C PHE A 399 -14.70 42.11 -3.90
N ARG A 400 -15.65 41.29 -3.43
CA ARG A 400 -15.37 40.29 -2.39
C ARG A 400 -14.26 39.39 -2.91
N ASN A 401 -13.14 39.38 -2.19
CA ASN A 401 -12.05 38.47 -2.46
C ASN A 401 -12.60 37.04 -2.41
N PRO A 402 -12.48 36.21 -3.47
CA PRO A 402 -13.04 34.85 -3.49
C PRO A 402 -12.64 34.00 -2.27
N ALA A 403 -11.45 34.25 -1.72
CA ALA A 403 -10.97 33.62 -0.48
C ALA A 403 -11.90 33.85 0.73
N GLN A 404 -12.53 35.01 0.87
CA GLN A 404 -13.42 35.31 2.02
C GLN A 404 -14.78 34.61 1.96
N ILE A 405 -15.19 34.11 0.79
CA ILE A 405 -16.47 33.39 0.65
C ILE A 405 -16.31 31.92 1.11
N TYR A 406 -15.13 31.33 0.89
CA TYR A 406 -14.86 29.93 1.26
C TYR A 406 -14.74 29.69 2.77
N TRP A 407 -14.23 30.66 3.54
CA TRP A 407 -14.09 30.52 5.00
C TRP A 407 -15.40 30.66 5.80
N SER A 408 -16.51 31.06 5.15
CA SER A 408 -17.83 31.19 5.82
C SER A 408 -18.72 29.93 5.73
N HIS A 409 -18.21 28.81 5.21
CA HIS A 409 -18.92 27.52 5.15
C HIS A 409 -18.14 26.36 5.79
N ILE A 410 -17.09 26.67 6.56
CA ILE A 410 -16.35 25.70 7.39
C ILE A 410 -16.20 26.31 8.80
N ALA A 411 -17.30 26.28 9.56
CA ALA A 411 -17.40 26.62 10.97
C ALA A 411 -18.59 25.87 11.58
#